data_AF-A0A510KB71-F1
#
_entry.id   AF-A0A510KB71-F1
#
_cell.length_a   1.000
_cell.length_b   1.000
_cell.length_c   1.000
_cell.angle_alpha   90.00
_cell.angle_beta   90.00
_cell.angle_gamma   90.00
#
_symmetry.space_group_name_H-M   'P 1'
#
loop_
_entity.id
_entity.type
_entity.pdbx_description
1 polymer ?
#
loop_
_entity_poly.entity_id
_entity_poly.type
_entity_poly.pdbx_seq_one_letter_code
_entity_poly.pdbx_strand_id
1 'polypeptide(L)'
;MKKILLGILLISGIIVFGRSGEVGTKDFNSVGGFCQDGKIISTKKASTADDGVTMIPSSAKIKYSVCKIDGLNYRNIMVIVRSWEENLNSSNVNTKYLLLDGHDISIDYDTRVIYVKEEIL
;
A
#
# COMPACT_ATOMS: atom_id res chain seq x y z
N MET A 1 -32.67 -12.71 38.40
CA MET A 1 -33.19 -12.34 37.06
C MET A 1 -32.75 -10.93 36.72
N LYS A 2 -32.27 -10.73 35.47
CA LYS A 2 -32.01 -9.48 34.74
C LYS A 2 -30.97 -8.52 35.35
N LYS A 3 -29.76 -8.49 34.79
CA LYS A 3 -29.16 -7.28 34.15
C LYS A 3 -28.25 -7.74 33.01
N ILE A 4 -28.63 -7.32 31.81
CA ILE A 4 -27.98 -7.61 30.53
C ILE A 4 -26.63 -6.89 30.55
N LEU A 5 -25.54 -7.65 30.55
CA LEU A 5 -24.21 -7.08 30.38
C LEU A 5 -24.05 -6.77 28.88
N LEU A 6 -24.09 -5.48 28.56
CA LEU A 6 -23.57 -4.94 27.30
C LEU A 6 -22.11 -5.40 27.16
N GLY A 7 -21.89 -6.43 26.33
CA GLY A 7 -20.57 -6.92 25.97
C GLY A 7 -20.29 -6.57 24.51
N ILE A 8 -19.83 -5.34 24.29
CA ILE A 8 -18.97 -4.87 23.20
C ILE A 8 -18.69 -5.95 22.12
N LEU A 9 -19.53 -5.97 21.08
CA LEU A 9 -19.21 -6.58 19.79
C LEU A 9 -18.40 -5.54 18.97
N LEU A 10 -17.19 -5.19 19.43
CA LEU A 10 -16.22 -4.37 18.68
C LEU A 10 -15.05 -5.20 18.15
N ILE A 11 -15.24 -6.51 17.95
CA ILE A 11 -14.17 -7.41 17.48
C ILE A 11 -14.70 -8.34 16.40
N SER A 12 -15.26 -7.76 15.34
CA SER A 12 -15.37 -8.45 14.06
C SER A 12 -15.04 -7.48 12.93
N GLY A 13 -13.92 -6.77 13.08
CA GLY A 13 -13.11 -6.45 11.91
C GLY A 13 -12.72 -7.79 11.30
N ILE A 14 -13.55 -8.27 10.38
CA ILE A 14 -13.38 -9.54 9.68
C ILE A 14 -11.93 -9.51 9.19
N ILE A 15 -11.12 -10.44 9.70
CA ILE A 15 -9.76 -10.65 9.20
C ILE A 15 -9.94 -11.33 7.85
N VAL A 16 -10.39 -10.53 6.88
CA VAL A 16 -10.31 -10.87 5.48
C VAL A 16 -8.86 -10.62 5.15
N PHE A 17 -8.05 -11.68 5.14
CA PHE A 17 -6.96 -11.74 4.17
C PHE A 17 -7.60 -11.27 2.86
N GLY A 18 -7.23 -10.08 2.36
CA GLY A 18 -7.87 -9.43 1.20
C GLY A 18 -8.36 -10.48 0.22
N ARG A 19 -9.70 -10.67 0.23
CA ARG A 19 -10.47 -11.79 -0.33
C ARG A 19 -9.63 -13.00 -0.78
N SER A 20 -9.50 -14.00 0.09
CA SER A 20 -8.97 -15.32 -0.28
C SER A 20 -9.61 -15.82 -1.58
N GLY A 21 -8.84 -15.86 -2.68
CA GLY A 21 -9.29 -16.30 -4.01
C GLY A 21 -9.21 -15.24 -5.12
N GLU A 22 -8.90 -13.98 -4.82
CA GLU A 22 -8.57 -13.02 -5.88
C GLU A 22 -7.17 -13.32 -6.44
N VAL A 23 -7.06 -13.36 -7.77
CA VAL A 23 -5.85 -13.66 -8.54
C VAL A 23 -5.61 -12.57 -9.57
N GLY A 24 -4.35 -12.40 -9.99
CA GLY A 24 -3.94 -11.38 -10.94
C GLY A 24 -3.92 -9.97 -10.37
N THR A 25 -3.82 -8.99 -11.27
CA THR A 25 -3.79 -7.57 -10.93
C THR A 25 -5.17 -6.94 -11.08
N LYS A 26 -5.60 -6.19 -10.06
CA LYS A 26 -6.82 -5.38 -10.14
C LYS A 26 -6.51 -3.92 -9.88
N ASP A 27 -7.20 -3.07 -10.61
CA ASP A 27 -7.10 -1.63 -10.48
C ASP A 27 -8.26 -1.08 -9.65
N PHE A 28 -7.94 -0.11 -8.80
CA PHE A 28 -8.87 0.61 -7.96
C PHE A 28 -8.59 2.11 -8.11
N ASN A 29 -9.66 2.89 -8.21
CA ASN A 29 -9.55 4.32 -8.36
C ASN A 29 -10.03 5.02 -7.09
N SER A 30 -9.30 6.05 -6.67
CA SER A 30 -9.63 6.89 -5.52
C SER A 30 -9.99 6.08 -4.26
N VAL A 31 -9.07 5.23 -3.81
CA VAL A 31 -9.32 4.38 -2.63
C VAL A 31 -9.32 5.18 -1.34
N GLY A 32 -10.03 4.71 -0.32
CA GLY A 32 -9.84 5.16 1.06
C GLY A 32 -8.92 4.21 1.80
N GLY A 33 -7.91 4.70 2.52
CA GLY A 33 -7.03 3.82 3.27
C GLY A 33 -5.70 4.39 3.72
N PHE A 34 -4.92 3.51 4.33
CA PHE A 34 -3.55 3.80 4.76
C PHE A 34 -2.72 2.53 4.95
N CYS A 35 -1.40 2.68 4.96
CA CYS A 35 -0.45 1.66 5.40
C CYS A 35 0.33 2.10 6.64
N GLN A 36 0.69 1.14 7.49
CA GLN A 36 1.37 1.36 8.77
C GLN A 36 2.54 0.42 8.99
N ASP A 37 3.55 0.93 9.70
CA ASP A 37 4.74 0.21 10.14
C ASP A 37 5.48 -0.46 8.96
N GLY A 38 5.89 0.40 8.03
CA GLY A 38 6.66 0.06 6.84
C GLY A 38 8.14 -0.10 7.12
N LYS A 39 8.78 -0.92 6.28
CA LYS A 39 10.24 -1.03 6.20
C LYS A 39 10.65 -1.00 4.74
N ILE A 40 11.59 -0.12 4.40
CA ILE A 40 12.17 -0.08 3.06
C ILE A 40 12.94 -1.37 2.81
N ILE A 41 12.63 -2.01 1.69
CA ILE A 41 13.32 -3.20 1.21
C ILE A 41 14.36 -2.81 0.16
N SER A 42 14.03 -1.86 -0.71
CA SER A 42 14.93 -1.35 -1.73
C SER A 42 14.46 -0.01 -2.25
N THR A 43 15.39 0.81 -2.73
CA THR A 43 15.07 1.99 -3.54
C THR A 43 15.77 1.91 -4.89
N LYS A 44 15.21 2.59 -5.89
CA LYS A 44 15.81 2.80 -7.21
C LYS A 44 15.79 4.29 -7.51
N LYS A 45 16.90 4.81 -8.02
CA LYS A 45 16.98 6.19 -8.51
C LYS A 45 16.22 6.33 -9.83
N ALA A 46 15.82 7.55 -10.14
CA ALA A 46 15.30 7.86 -11.47
C ALA A 46 16.34 7.52 -12.54
N SER A 47 15.88 7.08 -13.69
CA SER A 47 16.74 6.66 -14.80
C SER A 47 16.02 6.84 -16.13
N THR A 48 16.74 6.69 -17.24
CA THR A 48 16.15 6.60 -18.58
C THR A 48 16.12 5.13 -18.97
N ALA A 49 15.02 4.68 -19.57
CA ALA A 49 14.90 3.34 -20.11
C ALA A 49 15.91 3.10 -21.25
N ASP A 50 16.07 1.84 -21.66
CA ASP A 50 17.03 1.44 -22.69
C ASP A 50 16.75 2.06 -24.07
N ASP A 51 15.53 2.56 -24.29
CA ASP A 51 15.16 3.31 -25.51
C ASP A 51 15.77 4.73 -25.56
N GLY A 52 16.39 5.18 -24.47
CA GLY A 52 17.01 6.50 -24.35
C GLY A 52 16.03 7.67 -24.29
N VAL A 53 14.72 7.42 -24.25
CA VAL A 53 13.67 8.45 -24.32
C VAL A 53 12.73 8.37 -23.13
N THR A 54 12.34 7.16 -22.74
CA THR A 54 11.36 6.96 -21.67
C THR A 54 12.03 7.22 -20.32
N MET A 55 11.61 8.28 -19.64
CA MET A 55 12.04 8.51 -18.26
C MET A 55 11.35 7.51 -17.32
N ILE A 56 12.08 7.06 -16.31
CA ILE A 56 11.61 6.16 -15.24
C ILE A 56 11.78 6.91 -13.91
N PRO A 57 10.71 7.12 -13.12
CA PRO A 57 10.81 7.82 -11.86
C PRO A 57 11.61 7.01 -10.85
N SER A 58 12.09 7.68 -9.80
CA SER A 58 12.62 6.97 -8.66
C SER A 58 11.51 6.15 -8.00
N SER A 59 11.87 5.08 -7.29
CA SER A 59 10.89 4.25 -6.59
C SER A 59 11.42 3.70 -5.28
N ALA A 60 10.52 3.52 -4.32
CA ALA A 60 10.78 2.81 -3.08
C ALA A 60 9.84 1.61 -2.97
N LYS A 61 10.43 0.45 -2.68
CA LYS A 61 9.69 -0.76 -2.34
C LYS A 61 9.69 -0.92 -0.83
N ILE A 62 8.51 -0.83 -0.25
CA ILE A 62 8.30 -0.79 1.21
C ILE A 62 7.44 -1.97 1.59
N LYS A 63 7.85 -2.74 2.60
CA LYS A 63 7.02 -3.80 3.17
C LYS A 63 6.29 -3.24 4.39
N TYR A 64 4.97 -3.12 4.31
CA TYR A 64 4.13 -2.68 5.41
C TYR A 64 3.58 -3.86 6.20
N SER A 65 3.50 -3.69 7.51
CA SER A 65 2.91 -4.69 8.40
C SER A 65 1.41 -4.83 8.13
N VAL A 66 0.73 -3.69 7.92
CA VAL A 66 -0.68 -3.64 7.54
C VAL A 66 -0.96 -2.48 6.58
N CYS A 67 -1.82 -2.71 5.59
CA CYS A 67 -2.53 -1.70 4.83
C CYS A 67 -4.03 -1.91 4.97
N LYS A 68 -4.79 -0.85 5.26
CA LYS A 68 -6.25 -0.85 5.24
C LYS A 68 -6.70 -0.11 3.99
N ILE A 69 -7.46 -0.78 3.13
CA ILE A 69 -7.94 -0.20 1.88
C ILE A 69 -9.43 -0.54 1.76
N ASP A 70 -10.28 0.47 1.69
CA ASP A 70 -11.74 0.36 1.61
C ASP A 70 -12.34 -0.62 2.64
N GLY A 71 -11.80 -0.56 3.87
CA GLY A 71 -12.22 -1.41 4.99
C GLY A 71 -11.61 -2.81 5.02
N LEU A 72 -10.86 -3.23 3.99
CA LEU A 72 -10.14 -4.50 3.94
C LEU A 72 -8.74 -4.38 4.55
N ASN A 73 -8.29 -5.42 5.26
CA ASN A 73 -6.97 -5.45 5.90
C ASN A 73 -5.99 -6.34 5.13
N TYR A 74 -4.97 -5.75 4.55
CA TYR A 74 -3.87 -6.44 3.88
C TYR A 74 -2.66 -6.49 4.82
N ARG A 75 -2.13 -7.67 5.12
CA ARG A 75 -0.99 -7.83 6.03
C ARG A 75 0.25 -8.26 5.27
N ASN A 76 1.42 -7.84 5.74
CA ASN A 76 2.71 -8.18 5.14
C ASN A 76 2.76 -7.90 3.64
N ILE A 77 2.19 -6.78 3.21
CA ILE A 77 2.04 -6.41 1.80
C ILE A 77 3.17 -5.46 1.38
N MET A 78 3.62 -5.60 0.14
CA MET A 78 4.60 -4.69 -0.43
C MET A 78 3.87 -3.53 -1.09
N VAL A 79 4.36 -2.32 -0.90
CA VAL A 79 3.87 -1.12 -1.59
C VAL A 79 5.03 -0.54 -2.37
N ILE A 80 4.76 -0.19 -3.63
CA ILE A 80 5.70 0.54 -4.48
C ILE A 80 5.16 1.95 -4.67
N VAL A 81 5.95 2.92 -4.21
CA VAL A 81 5.72 4.36 -4.41
C VAL A 81 6.77 4.91 -5.37
N ARG A 82 6.41 5.96 -6.11
CA ARG A 82 7.25 6.59 -7.15
C ARG A 82 7.32 8.10 -6.95
N SER A 83 8.43 8.70 -7.36
CA SER A 83 8.63 10.15 -7.35
C SER A 83 9.60 10.62 -8.45
N TRP A 84 9.29 11.74 -9.07
CA TRP A 84 10.10 12.49 -10.03
C TRP A 84 10.98 13.55 -9.37
N GLU A 85 10.52 14.07 -8.23
CA GLU A 85 11.16 15.20 -7.54
C GLU A 85 12.31 14.74 -6.64
N GLU A 86 12.27 13.50 -6.14
CA GLU A 86 13.21 13.04 -5.14
C GLU A 86 13.93 11.73 -5.52
N ASN A 87 15.21 11.64 -5.14
CA ASN A 87 15.89 10.34 -5.05
C ASN A 87 15.45 9.64 -3.77
N LEU A 88 14.40 8.81 -3.87
CA LEU A 88 13.86 8.08 -2.71
C LEU A 88 14.94 7.25 -2.00
N ASN A 89 15.05 7.45 -0.70
CA ASN A 89 16.00 6.83 0.21
C ASN A 89 15.38 6.70 1.62
N SER A 90 16.13 6.17 2.58
CA SER A 90 15.61 5.95 3.94
C SER A 90 15.28 7.20 4.73
N SER A 91 15.83 8.35 4.34
CA SER A 91 15.67 9.62 5.05
C SER A 91 14.46 10.42 4.59
N ASN A 92 13.95 10.20 3.37
CA ASN A 92 12.83 10.95 2.81
C ASN A 92 11.56 10.12 2.58
N VAL A 93 11.63 8.79 2.65
CA VAL A 93 10.42 7.95 2.57
C VAL A 93 9.80 7.80 3.96
N ASN A 94 8.60 8.36 4.17
CA ASN A 94 7.83 8.13 5.39
C ASN A 94 7.26 6.70 5.42
N THR A 95 7.98 5.83 6.13
CA THR A 95 7.60 4.42 6.27
C THR A 95 6.67 4.16 7.43
N LYS A 96 6.51 5.11 8.37
CA LYS A 96 5.66 4.91 9.55
C LYS A 96 4.18 4.87 9.16
N TYR A 97 3.79 5.75 8.25
CA TYR A 97 2.42 5.88 7.79
C TYR A 97 2.39 6.39 6.36
N LEU A 98 1.61 5.71 5.51
CA LEU A 98 1.32 6.13 4.14
C LEU A 98 -0.17 6.29 3.99
N LEU A 99 -0.64 7.51 3.71
CA LEU A 99 -2.04 7.76 3.40
C LEU A 99 -2.31 7.32 1.96
N LEU A 100 -3.41 6.61 1.72
CA LEU A 100 -3.84 6.20 0.38
C LEU A 100 -5.16 6.87 -0.04
N ASP A 101 -5.75 7.67 0.84
CA ASP A 101 -7.01 8.38 0.58
C ASP A 101 -6.94 9.20 -0.71
N GLY A 102 -7.85 8.91 -1.64
CA GLY A 102 -7.98 9.62 -2.90
C GLY A 102 -7.07 9.12 -4.02
N HIS A 103 -6.16 8.19 -3.77
CA HIS A 103 -5.20 7.70 -4.75
C HIS A 103 -5.71 6.53 -5.58
N ASP A 104 -5.25 6.46 -6.82
CA ASP A 104 -5.42 5.31 -7.68
C ASP A 104 -4.33 4.27 -7.40
N ILE A 105 -4.72 3.00 -7.26
CA ILE A 105 -3.81 1.89 -6.98
C ILE A 105 -4.07 0.68 -7.89
N SER A 106 -3.06 -0.15 -8.05
CA SER A 106 -3.20 -1.53 -8.52
C SER A 106 -2.80 -2.49 -7.41
N ILE A 107 -3.57 -3.55 -7.19
CA ILE A 107 -3.20 -4.64 -6.29
C ILE A 107 -2.95 -5.88 -7.13
N ASP A 108 -1.71 -6.37 -7.12
CA ASP A 108 -1.35 -7.69 -7.60
C ASP A 108 -1.52 -8.68 -6.44
N TYR A 109 -2.53 -9.54 -6.54
CA TYR A 109 -2.87 -10.51 -5.52
C TYR A 109 -1.95 -11.74 -5.52
N ASP A 110 -1.32 -12.05 -6.66
CA ASP A 110 -0.39 -13.17 -6.80
C ASP A 110 0.94 -12.84 -6.11
N THR A 111 1.44 -11.62 -6.29
CA THR A 111 2.70 -11.17 -5.70
C THR A 111 2.54 -10.39 -4.40
N ARG A 112 1.30 -10.04 -4.03
CA ARG A 112 0.97 -9.20 -2.87
C ARG A 112 1.70 -7.86 -2.91
N VAL A 113 1.56 -7.16 -4.02
CA VAL A 113 2.13 -5.84 -4.24
C VAL A 113 1.00 -4.84 -4.52
N ILE A 114 1.00 -3.73 -3.80
CA ILE A 114 0.23 -2.54 -4.14
C ILE A 114 1.16 -1.61 -4.92
N TYR A 115 0.71 -1.21 -6.10
CA TYR A 115 1.32 -0.17 -6.90
C TYR A 115 0.47 1.07 -6.72
N VAL A 116 1.05 2.14 -6.17
CA VAL A 116 0.41 3.44 -6.22
C VAL A 116 0.68 4.02 -7.61
N LYS A 117 -0.39 4.38 -8.34
CA LYS A 117 -0.27 4.84 -9.72
C LYS A 117 0.24 6.27 -9.81
N GLU A 118 -0.02 7.05 -8.78
CA GLU A 118 0.37 8.46 -8.66
C GLU A 118 1.56 8.63 -7.72
N GLU A 119 2.13 9.83 -7.72
CA GLU A 119 3.16 10.20 -6.75
C GLU A 119 2.55 10.38 -5.36
N ILE A 120 3.22 9.83 -4.36
CA ILE A 120 2.93 10.12 -2.96
C ILE A 120 4.22 10.62 -2.34
N LEU A 121 4.20 11.88 -1.91
CA LEU A 121 5.24 12.57 -1.15
C LEU A 121 4.77 12.76 0.30
#